data_AF-A0A2D4H5V6-F1
#
_entry.id   AF-A0A2D4H5V6-F1
#
_cell.length_a   1.000
_cell.length_b   1.000
_cell.length_c   1.000
_cell.angle_alpha   90.00
_cell.angle_beta   90.00
_cell.angle_gamma   90.00
#
_symmetry.space_group_name_H-M   'P 1'
#
loop_
_entity.id
_entity.type
_entity.pdbx_description
1 polymer ?
#
loop_
_entity_poly.entity_id
_entity_poly.type
_entity_poly.pdbx_seq_one_letter_code
_entity_poly.pdbx_strand_id
1 'polypeptide(L)'
;MPQGPPGGDSPGQSEQAEDEEGGIQMSSRIRSHSPADGASMDSSSPGPKKSDMCEGCRSLPVGHPGYISHDKETSIKYISHQHPNHPQLFSIVRQACVRSLSCEVCPGREGPIFFGDEQHGFVFSHTFFIKDSLARGFQRWYSIITIMMDRIYLINSWPFLLGKIRGIVDELQGKALKVFEAEQYGCPQRAQRMNTAFTPFLHQRNGNAARSLTSLTNDENLWACLHTSFAWLLKACGSRLTEKLLEGAPTEDTLVQMEKLADLEEESEAWDNSEEEDGKSTIQKDVQEGSGQMKNQADFGLLADCSSWNGPGGSQSVFRSLRHLRQVLGSSAFRMLAWHVLMGNQVIWKAQDRDLIHSAFDVLRTMLPVGCVRIIPYSDQYEEAYRCNFLGLGPQVKIPPHILSSEFAVLVEVRPATRLSLYPVLFDEDQPLSKYEFVVTSGSPLAADRVGPTILNKIEAALMNQNLSVDVVDQCLICLKEEWMK
;
A
#
# COMPACT_ATOMS: atom_id res chain seq x y z
N MET A 1 -40.69 1.84 -77.15
CA MET A 1 -40.31 2.99 -76.29
C MET A 1 -39.70 2.42 -75.03
N PRO A 2 -38.56 2.96 -74.59
CA PRO A 2 -37.23 2.32 -74.59
C PRO A 2 -36.79 1.86 -73.18
N GLN A 3 -35.68 1.16 -72.90
CA GLN A 3 -34.38 0.90 -73.56
C GLN A 3 -33.80 -0.37 -72.88
N GLY A 4 -33.52 -1.47 -73.58
CA GLY A 4 -32.16 -1.92 -73.91
C GLY A 4 -31.75 -3.25 -73.21
N PRO A 5 -31.58 -4.38 -73.93
CA PRO A 5 -31.16 -5.70 -73.40
C PRO A 5 -29.80 -6.15 -74.01
N PRO A 6 -29.36 -7.44 -74.04
CA PRO A 6 -29.69 -8.66 -73.26
C PRO A 6 -28.46 -9.51 -72.81
N GLY A 7 -28.73 -10.59 -72.06
CA GLY A 7 -28.11 -11.93 -72.25
C GLY A 7 -27.07 -12.34 -71.20
N GLY A 8 -27.04 -13.55 -70.66
CA GLY A 8 -27.74 -14.81 -70.95
C GLY A 8 -26.98 -15.95 -70.24
N ASP A 9 -27.70 -17.02 -69.90
CA ASP A 9 -27.41 -18.12 -68.96
C ASP A 9 -26.17 -19.01 -69.18
N SER A 10 -25.52 -19.40 -68.06
CA SER A 10 -25.16 -20.75 -67.51
C SER A 10 -24.84 -21.97 -68.42
N PRO A 11 -24.34 -23.12 -67.87
CA PRO A 11 -23.25 -23.42 -66.91
C PRO A 11 -22.38 -24.64 -67.34
N GLY A 12 -21.31 -25.01 -66.60
CA GLY A 12 -20.66 -26.32 -66.79
C GLY A 12 -19.37 -26.62 -66.01
N GLN A 13 -19.52 -27.42 -64.94
CA GLN A 13 -18.66 -28.51 -64.42
C GLN A 13 -17.10 -28.43 -64.39
N SER A 14 -16.60 -28.52 -63.15
CA SER A 14 -15.52 -29.40 -62.62
C SER A 14 -14.51 -30.05 -63.57
N GLU A 15 -13.21 -29.92 -63.27
CA GLU A 15 -12.33 -31.03 -62.85
C GLU A 15 -10.92 -30.55 -62.45
N GLN A 16 -10.27 -31.39 -61.65
CA GLN A 16 -9.03 -31.15 -60.89
C GLN A 16 -7.75 -31.38 -61.72
N ALA A 17 -6.66 -30.81 -61.19
CA ALA A 17 -5.27 -31.28 -61.22
C ALA A 17 -4.52 -31.30 -62.57
N GLU A 18 -3.38 -30.60 -62.63
CA GLU A 18 -2.04 -31.21 -62.58
C GLU A 18 -0.95 -30.13 -62.60
N ASP A 19 0.16 -30.48 -61.96
CA ASP A 19 1.41 -29.73 -61.78
C ASP A 19 2.17 -29.48 -63.10
N GLU A 20 2.81 -28.30 -63.22
CA GLU A 20 4.28 -28.14 -63.29
C GLU A 20 4.72 -26.81 -63.95
N GLU A 21 5.72 -26.21 -63.32
CA GLU A 21 6.79 -25.34 -63.84
C GLU A 21 6.53 -23.94 -64.41
N GLY A 22 7.26 -22.97 -63.82
CA GLY A 22 7.67 -21.73 -64.49
C GLY A 22 7.67 -20.48 -63.62
N GLY A 23 8.61 -20.33 -62.69
CA GLY A 23 8.68 -19.13 -61.83
C GLY A 23 10.06 -18.85 -61.24
N ILE A 24 10.78 -17.94 -61.89
CA ILE A 24 12.16 -17.48 -61.67
C ILE A 24 12.48 -17.10 -60.20
N GLN A 25 13.56 -17.67 -59.68
CA GLN A 25 14.17 -17.44 -58.36
C GLN A 25 14.91 -16.09 -58.27
N MET A 26 14.65 -15.32 -57.20
CA MET A 26 15.56 -14.30 -56.67
C MET A 26 15.91 -14.71 -55.23
N SER A 27 17.16 -15.14 -55.04
CA SER A 27 17.69 -15.73 -53.81
C SER A 27 17.94 -14.70 -52.71
N SER A 28 17.30 -14.90 -51.55
CA SER A 28 17.71 -14.34 -50.27
C SER A 28 18.92 -15.11 -49.73
N ARG A 29 20.02 -14.42 -49.41
CA ARG A 29 21.12 -14.98 -48.61
C ARG A 29 21.15 -14.29 -47.25
N ILE A 30 20.45 -14.92 -46.31
CA ILE A 30 20.64 -14.75 -44.87
C ILE A 30 21.94 -15.47 -44.50
N ARG A 31 22.92 -14.75 -43.95
CA ARG A 31 24.16 -15.34 -43.45
C ARG A 31 24.03 -15.55 -41.95
N SER A 32 23.88 -16.80 -41.55
CA SER A 32 24.02 -17.29 -40.18
C SER A 32 25.50 -17.62 -39.91
N HIS A 33 26.04 -17.15 -38.78
CA HIS A 33 27.33 -17.62 -38.25
C HIS A 33 27.18 -17.91 -36.75
N SER A 34 27.42 -19.17 -36.41
CA SER A 34 27.59 -19.73 -35.05
C SER A 34 28.98 -19.42 -34.47
N PRO A 35 29.22 -19.59 -33.16
CA PRO A 35 30.33 -18.97 -32.45
C PRO A 35 31.63 -19.79 -32.59
N ALA A 36 32.76 -19.10 -32.58
CA ALA A 36 34.09 -19.69 -32.47
C ALA A 36 34.67 -19.35 -31.10
N ASP A 37 34.92 -20.38 -30.30
CA ASP A 37 35.74 -20.36 -29.10
C ASP A 37 37.23 -20.16 -29.46
N GLY A 38 37.94 -19.39 -28.64
CA GLY A 38 39.39 -19.52 -28.45
C GLY A 38 40.28 -18.47 -29.11
N ALA A 39 40.42 -17.30 -28.49
CA ALA A 39 41.68 -16.55 -28.52
C ALA A 39 41.87 -15.76 -27.21
N SER A 40 42.98 -16.08 -26.53
CA SER A 40 43.41 -15.57 -25.24
C SER A 40 43.57 -14.06 -25.13
N MET A 41 43.27 -13.60 -23.92
CA MET A 41 43.85 -12.53 -23.09
C MET A 41 44.86 -11.53 -23.69
N ASP A 42 44.70 -10.30 -23.19
CA ASP A 42 45.61 -9.15 -23.20
C ASP A 42 45.57 -8.18 -24.39
N SER A 43 44.62 -7.25 -24.32
CA SER A 43 44.85 -5.86 -24.76
C SER A 43 44.05 -4.87 -23.90
N SER A 44 44.48 -4.74 -22.65
CA SER A 44 44.07 -3.65 -21.75
C SER A 44 44.55 -2.31 -22.33
N SER A 45 43.69 -1.64 -23.09
CA SER A 45 43.83 -0.20 -23.35
C SER A 45 43.45 0.53 -22.05
N PRO A 46 44.35 1.32 -21.44
CA PRO A 46 44.01 2.02 -20.21
C PRO A 46 42.99 3.11 -20.54
N GLY A 47 41.80 3.00 -19.94
CA GLY A 47 40.83 4.11 -19.95
C GLY A 47 41.48 5.39 -19.42
N PRO A 48 41.01 6.58 -19.84
CA PRO A 48 41.62 7.85 -19.46
C PRO A 48 41.68 7.97 -17.93
N LYS A 49 42.87 8.26 -17.40
CA LYS A 49 43.09 8.53 -15.98
C LYS A 49 42.21 9.72 -15.56
N LYS A 50 41.70 9.72 -14.32
CA LYS A 50 40.86 10.81 -13.74
C LYS A 50 41.49 12.22 -13.87
N SER A 51 42.78 12.33 -14.19
CA SER A 51 43.51 13.58 -14.41
C SER A 51 43.24 14.26 -15.76
N ASP A 52 42.70 13.58 -16.77
CA ASP A 52 42.70 14.09 -18.16
C ASP A 52 41.35 14.66 -18.63
N MET A 53 40.39 14.87 -17.74
CA MET A 53 39.12 15.52 -18.11
C MET A 53 39.31 17.02 -18.34
N CYS A 54 38.78 17.52 -19.47
CA CYS A 54 38.76 18.94 -19.81
C CYS A 54 38.04 19.78 -18.74
N GLU A 55 38.45 21.04 -18.54
CA GLU A 55 37.85 21.91 -17.50
C GLU A 55 36.34 22.07 -17.66
N GLY A 56 35.85 22.25 -18.89
CA GLY A 56 34.42 22.34 -19.18
C GLY A 56 33.65 21.03 -19.03
N CYS A 57 34.36 19.92 -18.94
CA CYS A 57 33.78 18.59 -18.73
C CYS A 57 33.59 18.30 -17.23
N ARG A 58 34.17 19.11 -16.34
CA ARG A 58 34.12 18.95 -14.88
C ARG A 58 33.05 19.85 -14.28
N SER A 59 32.12 19.28 -13.51
CA SER A 59 31.12 20.05 -12.79
C SER A 59 31.61 20.48 -11.41
N LEU A 60 32.21 19.58 -10.63
CA LEU A 60 32.65 19.87 -9.26
C LEU A 60 34.19 19.86 -9.15
N PRO A 61 34.77 20.62 -8.19
CA PRO A 61 36.19 20.55 -7.88
C PRO A 61 36.65 19.12 -7.54
N VAL A 62 37.92 18.83 -7.81
CA VAL A 62 38.51 17.52 -7.51
C VAL A 62 38.40 17.25 -6.01
N GLY A 63 37.73 16.15 -5.63
CA GLY A 63 37.53 15.76 -4.23
C GLY A 63 36.27 16.30 -3.57
N HIS A 64 35.43 17.09 -4.26
CA HIS A 64 34.15 17.54 -3.70
C HIS A 64 33.16 16.38 -3.53
N PRO A 65 32.54 16.18 -2.36
CA PRO A 65 31.67 15.03 -2.06
C PRO A 65 30.27 15.11 -2.70
N GLY A 66 30.01 16.01 -3.66
CA GLY A 66 28.66 16.30 -4.15
C GLY A 66 27.79 17.14 -3.20
N TYR A 67 26.52 17.33 -3.56
CA TYR A 67 25.51 18.01 -2.74
C TYR A 67 24.43 17.03 -2.28
N ILE A 68 23.94 17.21 -1.05
CA ILE A 68 22.85 16.41 -0.49
C ILE A 68 21.86 17.36 0.19
N SER A 69 20.60 17.30 -0.20
CA SER A 69 19.49 17.97 0.49
C SER A 69 18.50 16.94 1.03
N HIS A 70 17.96 17.20 2.21
CA HIS A 70 17.03 16.31 2.90
C HIS A 70 15.69 17.02 3.09
N ASP A 71 14.63 16.44 2.52
CA ASP A 71 13.26 16.89 2.72
C ASP A 71 12.69 16.28 4.01
N LYS A 72 12.42 17.11 5.01
CA LYS A 72 11.99 16.65 6.35
C LYS A 72 10.58 16.06 6.36
N GLU A 73 9.71 16.53 5.46
CA GLU A 73 8.30 16.11 5.40
C GLU A 73 8.17 14.70 4.84
N THR A 74 8.91 14.40 3.77
CA THR A 74 8.85 13.11 3.06
C THR A 74 9.98 12.15 3.45
N SER A 75 10.95 12.61 4.25
CA SER A 75 12.20 11.89 4.55
C SER A 75 13.01 11.48 3.31
N ILE A 76 12.81 12.15 2.17
CA ILE A 76 13.52 11.89 0.91
C ILE A 76 14.82 12.70 0.87
N LYS A 77 15.90 12.07 0.40
CA LYS A 77 17.21 12.71 0.21
C LYS A 77 17.50 12.89 -1.28
N TYR A 78 17.74 14.12 -1.71
CA TYR A 78 18.18 14.43 -3.07
C TYR A 78 19.70 14.55 -3.11
N ILE A 79 20.33 13.76 -3.98
CA ILE A 79 21.80 13.65 -4.07
C ILE A 79 22.23 14.14 -5.45
N SER A 80 23.27 14.96 -5.50
CA SER A 80 23.86 15.43 -6.76
C SER A 80 25.37 15.18 -6.81
N HIS A 81 25.77 14.37 -7.79
CA HIS A 81 27.15 14.11 -8.18
C HIS A 81 27.30 14.32 -9.69
N GLN A 82 28.54 14.46 -10.17
CA GLN A 82 28.82 14.58 -11.60
C GLN A 82 28.37 13.35 -12.39
N HIS A 83 28.54 12.17 -11.79
CA HIS A 83 28.13 10.89 -12.35
C HIS A 83 27.45 10.07 -11.25
N PRO A 84 26.43 9.26 -11.56
CA PRO A 84 25.87 8.32 -10.59
C PRO A 84 26.93 7.33 -10.11
N ASN A 85 26.93 7.00 -8.81
CA ASN A 85 27.86 6.02 -8.23
C ASN A 85 27.53 4.57 -8.66
N HIS A 86 26.27 4.31 -9.00
CA HIS A 86 25.83 2.98 -9.41
C HIS A 86 26.13 2.73 -10.91
N PRO A 87 26.89 1.68 -11.29
CA PRO A 87 27.30 1.44 -12.68
C PRO A 87 26.15 1.35 -13.69
N GLN A 88 25.04 0.74 -13.30
CA GLN A 88 23.87 0.62 -14.18
C GLN A 88 23.14 1.95 -14.38
N LEU A 89 23.11 2.83 -13.36
CA LEU A 89 22.57 4.17 -13.54
C LEU A 89 23.51 5.02 -14.40
N PHE A 90 24.82 4.83 -14.25
CA PHE A 90 25.80 5.48 -15.09
C PHE A 90 25.64 5.11 -16.57
N SER A 91 25.44 3.82 -16.92
CA SER A 91 25.23 3.41 -18.31
C SER A 91 23.96 4.03 -18.91
N ILE A 92 22.85 4.03 -18.15
CA ILE A 92 21.58 4.65 -18.54
C ILE A 92 21.75 6.14 -18.79
N VAL A 93 22.32 6.88 -17.83
CA VAL A 93 22.55 8.34 -17.94
C VAL A 93 23.49 8.63 -19.11
N ARG A 94 24.56 7.85 -19.28
CA ARG A 94 25.51 8.03 -20.38
C ARG A 94 24.82 7.85 -21.74
N GLN A 95 24.02 6.80 -21.89
CA GLN A 95 23.29 6.52 -23.13
C GLN A 95 22.28 7.62 -23.45
N ALA A 96 21.52 8.08 -22.45
CA ALA A 96 20.58 9.19 -22.60
C ALA A 96 21.27 10.49 -23.05
N CYS A 97 22.42 10.84 -22.44
CA CYS A 97 23.21 12.01 -22.84
C CYS A 97 23.74 11.90 -24.29
N VAL A 98 24.26 10.74 -24.69
CA VAL A 98 24.77 10.53 -26.06
C VAL A 98 23.64 10.68 -27.08
N ARG A 99 22.50 10.04 -26.85
CA ARG A 99 21.33 10.15 -27.73
C ARG A 99 20.80 11.59 -27.83
N SER A 100 20.64 12.26 -26.68
CA SER A 100 20.16 13.65 -26.58
C SER A 100 20.99 14.63 -27.39
N LEU A 101 22.32 14.50 -27.39
CA LEU A 101 23.23 15.44 -28.04
C LEU A 101 23.68 15.02 -29.45
N SER A 102 23.58 13.74 -29.82
CA SER A 102 24.18 13.22 -31.06
C SER A 102 23.19 12.59 -32.03
N CYS A 103 22.06 12.04 -31.56
CA CYS A 103 21.14 11.26 -32.39
C CYS A 103 19.83 12.01 -32.65
N GLU A 104 19.29 12.64 -31.62
CA GLU A 104 17.99 13.30 -31.70
C GLU A 104 18.14 14.74 -32.20
N VAL A 105 17.30 15.15 -33.15
CA VAL A 105 17.39 16.47 -33.77
C VAL A 105 16.09 17.24 -33.59
N CYS A 106 16.17 18.40 -32.95
CA CYS A 106 15.07 19.36 -32.86
C CYS A 106 15.16 20.39 -34.00
N PRO A 107 14.05 20.75 -34.68
CA PRO A 107 14.02 21.88 -35.59
C PRO A 107 14.47 23.16 -34.87
N GLY A 108 15.47 23.87 -35.42
CA GLY A 108 16.08 25.03 -34.75
C GLY A 108 17.17 24.70 -33.73
N ARG A 109 17.42 23.40 -33.46
CA ARG A 109 18.46 22.85 -32.55
C ARG A 109 18.31 23.22 -31.07
N GLU A 110 17.24 23.91 -30.70
CA GLU A 110 16.88 24.26 -29.33
C GLU A 110 15.41 23.92 -29.09
N GLY A 111 15.15 23.10 -28.08
CA GLY A 111 13.79 22.69 -27.75
C GLY A 111 13.69 21.35 -27.01
N PRO A 112 12.48 21.00 -26.56
CA PRO A 112 12.22 19.75 -25.87
C PRO A 112 12.04 18.58 -26.84
N ILE A 113 12.58 17.42 -26.48
CA ILE A 113 12.53 16.16 -27.22
C ILE A 113 12.17 15.05 -26.24
N PHE A 114 11.29 14.15 -26.66
CA PHE A 114 10.98 12.91 -25.96
C PHE A 114 11.55 11.73 -26.72
N PHE A 115 12.28 10.84 -26.04
CA PHE A 115 12.72 9.57 -26.62
C PHE A 115 13.01 8.56 -25.51
N GLY A 116 13.18 7.29 -25.86
CA GLY A 116 13.59 6.25 -24.91
C GLY A 116 12.91 4.92 -25.18
N ASP A 117 13.24 3.94 -24.34
CA ASP A 117 12.75 2.57 -24.42
C ASP A 117 12.61 1.97 -23.02
N GLU A 118 12.02 0.79 -22.92
CA GLU A 118 11.81 0.12 -21.63
C GLU A 118 13.10 -0.38 -20.97
N GLN A 119 14.18 -0.56 -21.74
CA GLN A 119 15.45 -1.12 -21.22
C GLN A 119 16.33 -0.03 -20.59
N HIS A 120 16.35 1.17 -21.16
CA HIS A 120 17.19 2.30 -20.77
C HIS A 120 16.38 3.44 -20.14
N GLY A 121 15.06 3.30 -20.07
CA GLY A 121 14.15 4.33 -19.58
C GLY A 121 13.75 5.35 -20.65
N PHE A 122 12.71 6.11 -20.33
CA PHE A 122 12.18 7.20 -21.12
C PHE A 122 12.81 8.53 -20.69
N VAL A 123 13.13 9.36 -21.66
CA VAL A 123 13.93 10.58 -21.48
C VAL A 123 13.17 11.77 -22.03
N PHE A 124 12.99 12.77 -21.17
CA PHE A 124 12.69 14.14 -21.56
C PHE A 124 14.02 14.88 -21.69
N SER A 125 14.27 15.51 -22.82
CA SER A 125 15.52 16.20 -23.11
C SER A 125 15.24 17.59 -23.64
N HIS A 126 15.75 18.63 -22.99
CA HIS A 126 15.65 20.01 -23.46
C HIS A 126 17.04 20.51 -23.86
N THR A 127 17.29 20.60 -25.16
CA THR A 127 18.55 21.10 -25.71
C THR A 127 18.50 22.62 -25.86
N PHE A 128 19.61 23.30 -25.59
CA PHE A 128 19.68 24.76 -25.63
C PHE A 128 21.12 25.25 -25.88
N PHE A 129 21.26 26.51 -26.31
CA PHE A 129 22.57 27.13 -26.53
C PHE A 129 22.94 28.10 -25.41
N ILE A 130 24.23 28.11 -25.06
CA ILE A 130 24.83 29.12 -24.18
C ILE A 130 25.83 29.93 -25.00
N LYS A 131 25.82 31.27 -24.88
CA LYS A 131 26.79 32.13 -25.57
C LYS A 131 28.18 31.99 -24.93
N ASP A 132 29.21 31.89 -25.75
CA ASP A 132 30.61 31.78 -25.31
C ASP A 132 31.50 32.54 -26.30
N SER A 133 32.20 33.57 -25.83
CA SER A 133 33.03 34.44 -26.68
C SER A 133 34.21 33.70 -27.34
N LEU A 134 34.71 32.64 -26.70
CA LEU A 134 35.87 31.86 -27.15
C LEU A 134 35.46 30.61 -27.95
N ALA A 135 34.18 30.26 -27.97
CA ALA A 135 33.68 29.13 -28.74
C ALA A 135 33.59 29.44 -30.24
N ARG A 136 33.86 28.43 -31.05
CA ARG A 136 33.57 28.49 -32.50
C ARG A 136 32.07 28.70 -32.70
N GLY A 137 31.69 29.77 -33.41
CA GLY A 137 30.28 30.13 -33.62
C GLY A 137 29.63 30.86 -32.43
N PHE A 138 30.42 31.27 -31.43
CA PHE A 138 29.98 31.99 -30.24
C PHE A 138 28.92 31.29 -29.37
N GLN A 139 28.80 29.97 -29.52
CA GLN A 139 27.77 29.17 -28.86
C GLN A 139 28.34 27.82 -28.42
N ARG A 140 27.86 27.36 -27.27
CA ARG A 140 28.07 26.01 -26.73
C ARG A 140 26.71 25.32 -26.62
N TRP A 141 26.69 24.04 -26.94
CA TRP A 141 25.46 23.25 -26.93
C TRP A 141 25.35 22.46 -25.63
N TYR A 142 24.24 22.65 -24.92
CA TYR A 142 23.92 21.97 -23.67
C TYR A 142 22.54 21.31 -23.74
N SER A 143 22.29 20.39 -22.81
CA SER A 143 20.99 19.74 -22.66
C SER A 143 20.69 19.49 -21.19
N ILE A 144 19.46 19.76 -20.76
CA ILE A 144 18.91 19.29 -19.48
C ILE A 144 18.05 18.08 -19.78
N ILE A 145 18.34 16.95 -19.15
CA ILE A 145 17.61 15.71 -19.34
C ILE A 145 16.95 15.24 -18.04
N THR A 146 15.77 14.65 -18.16
CA THR A 146 15.04 13.96 -17.10
C THR A 146 14.78 12.54 -17.56
N ILE A 147 15.21 11.55 -16.79
CA ILE A 147 15.07 10.12 -17.11
C ILE A 147 14.06 9.51 -16.15
N MET A 148 13.05 8.82 -16.67
CA MET A 148 12.03 8.11 -15.90
C MET A 148 11.78 6.72 -16.49
N MET A 149 11.44 5.76 -15.65
CA MET A 149 11.10 4.40 -16.12
C MET A 149 9.66 4.31 -16.62
N ASP A 150 8.76 5.14 -16.08
CA ASP A 150 7.36 5.20 -16.52
C ASP A 150 7.18 6.19 -17.67
N ARG A 151 6.83 5.66 -18.85
CA ARG A 151 6.51 6.43 -20.06
C ARG A 151 5.35 7.39 -19.85
N ILE A 152 4.26 6.91 -19.28
CA ILE A 152 2.99 7.65 -19.21
C ILE A 152 3.12 8.78 -18.19
N TYR A 153 3.73 8.50 -17.05
CA TYR A 153 4.01 9.52 -16.04
C TYR A 153 4.87 10.66 -16.59
N LEU A 154 5.92 10.33 -17.36
CA LEU A 154 6.79 11.34 -17.97
C LEU A 154 6.06 12.20 -19.01
N ILE A 155 5.24 11.57 -19.87
CA ILE A 155 4.42 12.29 -20.87
C ILE A 155 3.39 13.19 -20.18
N ASN A 156 2.70 12.71 -19.16
CA ASN A 156 1.74 13.51 -18.40
C ASN A 156 2.41 14.64 -17.61
N SER A 157 3.71 14.52 -17.32
CA SER A 157 4.54 15.53 -16.67
C SER A 157 5.20 16.50 -17.64
N TRP A 158 5.06 16.29 -18.95
CA TRP A 158 5.67 17.09 -20.00
C TRP A 158 5.45 18.61 -19.87
N PRO A 159 4.22 19.14 -19.79
CA PRO A 159 4.01 20.59 -19.75
C PRO A 159 4.61 21.23 -18.48
N PHE A 160 4.57 20.50 -17.36
CA PHE A 160 5.16 20.93 -16.11
C PHE A 160 6.70 20.99 -16.20
N LEU A 161 7.33 19.89 -16.65
CA LEU A 161 8.77 19.81 -16.83
C LEU A 161 9.27 20.86 -17.81
N LEU A 162 8.59 21.05 -18.94
CA LEU A 162 8.94 22.05 -19.94
C LEU A 162 8.94 23.46 -19.34
N GLY A 163 7.89 23.84 -18.61
CA GLY A 163 7.80 25.18 -18.00
C GLY A 163 8.93 25.43 -16.98
N LYS A 164 9.25 24.45 -16.14
CA LYS A 164 10.29 24.60 -15.11
C LYS A 164 11.70 24.52 -15.66
N ILE A 165 11.97 23.60 -16.58
CA ILE A 165 13.29 23.46 -17.22
C ILE A 165 13.59 24.69 -18.08
N ARG A 166 12.60 25.22 -18.81
CA ARG A 166 12.78 26.47 -19.56
C ARG A 166 13.19 27.63 -18.65
N GLY A 167 12.58 27.75 -17.47
CA GLY A 167 12.99 28.78 -16.48
C GLY A 167 14.45 28.64 -16.05
N ILE A 168 14.95 27.41 -15.84
CA ILE A 168 16.37 27.14 -15.52
C ILE A 168 17.27 27.53 -16.70
N VAL A 169 16.86 27.20 -17.93
CA VAL A 169 17.58 27.55 -19.16
C VAL A 169 17.66 29.06 -19.35
N ASP A 170 16.55 29.77 -19.19
CA ASP A 170 16.49 31.24 -19.33
C ASP A 170 17.42 31.92 -18.31
N GLU A 171 17.49 31.42 -17.07
CA GLU A 171 18.42 31.92 -16.04
C GLU A 171 19.89 31.70 -16.45
N LEU A 172 20.24 30.50 -16.90
CA LEU A 172 21.58 30.14 -17.37
C LEU A 172 22.00 31.00 -18.58
N GLN A 173 21.12 31.12 -19.57
CA GLN A 173 21.35 31.93 -20.77
C GLN A 173 21.49 33.42 -20.43
N GLY A 174 20.67 33.94 -19.52
CA GLY A 174 20.74 35.33 -19.07
C GLY A 174 22.06 35.66 -18.37
N LYS A 175 22.55 34.77 -17.49
CA LYS A 175 23.88 34.94 -16.84
C LYS A 175 25.01 34.89 -17.86
N ALA A 176 25.00 33.91 -18.75
CA ALA A 176 26.05 33.76 -19.75
C ALA A 176 26.06 34.88 -20.81
N LEU A 177 24.90 35.41 -21.18
CA LEU A 177 24.79 36.53 -22.11
C LEU A 177 25.47 37.79 -21.55
N LYS A 178 25.29 38.08 -20.25
CA LYS A 178 25.96 39.21 -19.59
C LYS A 178 27.48 39.09 -19.62
N VAL A 179 28.00 37.90 -19.34
CA VAL A 179 29.45 37.62 -19.41
C VAL A 179 29.94 37.76 -20.84
N PHE A 180 29.21 37.20 -21.81
CA PHE A 180 29.54 37.34 -23.22
C PHE A 180 29.61 38.82 -23.63
N GLU A 181 28.61 39.64 -23.33
CA GLU A 181 28.59 41.07 -23.67
C GLU A 181 29.73 41.85 -23.00
N ALA A 182 30.04 41.56 -21.74
CA ALA A 182 31.16 42.19 -21.03
C ALA A 182 32.52 41.85 -21.65
N GLU A 183 32.75 40.58 -21.98
CA GLU A 183 33.97 40.11 -22.66
C GLU A 183 34.09 40.75 -24.06
N GLN A 184 32.96 40.89 -24.77
CA GLN A 184 32.88 41.51 -26.09
C GLN A 184 33.17 43.02 -26.05
N TYR A 185 32.68 43.71 -25.02
CA TYR A 185 32.94 45.12 -24.83
C TYR A 185 34.40 45.39 -24.46
N GLY A 186 35.00 44.56 -23.61
CA GLY A 186 36.40 44.68 -23.18
C GLY A 186 37.44 44.32 -24.26
N CYS A 187 37.11 43.40 -25.18
CA CYS A 187 37.98 43.02 -26.30
C CYS A 187 37.17 42.76 -27.59
N PRO A 188 37.07 43.73 -28.51
CA PRO A 188 36.30 43.57 -29.74
C PRO A 188 36.84 42.44 -30.63
N GLN A 189 35.95 41.55 -31.09
CA GLN A 189 36.18 40.31 -31.87
C GLN A 189 37.22 40.37 -33.01
N ARG A 190 37.52 41.55 -33.56
CA ARG A 190 38.52 41.72 -34.63
C ARG A 190 39.95 41.47 -34.13
N ALA A 191 40.26 41.87 -32.90
CA ALA A 191 41.61 41.75 -32.34
C ALA A 191 42.00 40.29 -32.05
N GLN A 192 41.08 39.48 -31.52
CA GLN A 192 41.36 38.08 -31.18
C GLN A 192 41.45 37.16 -32.42
N ARG A 193 40.63 37.38 -33.45
CA ARG A 193 40.69 36.59 -34.71
C ARG A 193 41.98 36.83 -35.50
N MET A 194 42.56 38.04 -35.41
CA MET A 194 43.85 38.35 -36.04
C MET A 194 45.02 37.64 -35.33
N ASN A 195 44.97 37.50 -34.01
CA ASN A 195 46.07 36.89 -33.24
C ASN A 195 46.11 35.35 -33.31
N THR A 196 44.99 34.66 -33.53
CA THR A 196 44.94 33.19 -33.65
C THR A 196 45.29 32.66 -35.03
N ALA A 197 45.46 33.53 -36.05
CA ALA A 197 45.75 33.11 -37.43
C ALA A 197 47.25 32.90 -37.72
N PHE A 198 48.15 33.20 -36.77
CA PHE A 198 49.60 33.29 -37.01
C PHE A 198 50.46 32.28 -36.22
N THR A 199 49.95 31.08 -35.90
CA THR A 199 50.77 29.99 -35.33
C THR A 199 50.91 28.82 -36.31
N PRO A 200 52.10 28.55 -36.89
CA PRO A 200 52.30 27.65 -38.02
C PRO A 200 52.57 26.17 -37.65
N PHE A 201 51.90 25.62 -36.63
CA PHE A 201 52.04 24.20 -36.27
C PHE A 201 50.72 23.43 -36.44
N LEU A 202 50.63 22.78 -37.60
CA LEU A 202 49.46 22.16 -38.21
C LEU A 202 48.97 20.84 -37.58
N HIS A 203 49.31 20.48 -36.33
CA HIS A 203 48.88 19.19 -35.73
C HIS A 203 48.28 19.28 -34.31
N GLN A 204 48.12 20.47 -33.73
CA GLN A 204 47.22 20.62 -32.59
C GLN A 204 45.81 20.90 -33.08
N ARG A 205 44.98 19.85 -33.12
CA ARG A 205 43.51 19.96 -33.13
C ARG A 205 43.04 20.49 -31.76
N ASN A 206 43.60 21.60 -31.30
CA ASN A 206 43.15 22.31 -30.11
C ASN A 206 41.88 23.07 -30.49
N GLY A 207 40.76 22.35 -30.59
CA GLY A 207 39.48 23.00 -30.37
C GLY A 207 39.55 23.62 -28.98
N ASN A 208 39.44 24.95 -28.88
CA ASN A 208 39.46 25.68 -27.61
C ASN A 208 38.73 24.87 -26.55
N ALA A 209 39.49 24.36 -25.56
CA ALA A 209 38.98 23.50 -24.51
C ALA A 209 37.70 24.13 -23.94
N ALA A 210 36.66 23.33 -23.71
CA ALA A 210 35.43 23.87 -23.15
C ALA A 210 35.74 24.55 -21.82
N ARG A 211 35.27 25.79 -21.64
CA ARG A 211 35.33 26.49 -20.35
C ARG A 211 34.33 25.85 -19.40
N SER A 212 34.61 25.91 -18.11
CA SER A 212 33.64 25.50 -17.09
C SER A 212 32.37 26.35 -17.17
N LEU A 213 31.24 25.75 -16.81
CA LEU A 213 29.97 26.47 -16.81
C LEU A 213 29.99 27.64 -15.80
N THR A 214 30.71 27.50 -14.69
CA THR A 214 30.93 28.58 -13.71
C THR A 214 31.66 29.78 -14.29
N SER A 215 32.65 29.55 -15.17
CA SER A 215 33.34 30.63 -15.89
C SER A 215 32.44 31.29 -16.93
N LEU A 216 31.57 30.53 -17.60
CA LEU A 216 30.65 31.08 -18.61
C LEU A 216 29.57 31.98 -17.98
N THR A 217 29.11 31.67 -16.77
CA THR A 217 28.06 32.43 -16.09
C THR A 217 28.59 33.44 -15.07
N ASN A 218 29.89 33.39 -14.76
CA ASN A 218 30.53 34.15 -13.67
C ASN A 218 29.79 34.00 -12.33
N ASP A 219 29.39 32.76 -12.01
CA ASP A 219 28.65 32.42 -10.79
C ASP A 219 29.36 31.26 -10.08
N GLU A 220 29.95 31.55 -8.92
CA GLU A 220 30.69 30.59 -8.11
C GLU A 220 29.78 29.54 -7.46
N ASN A 221 28.53 29.91 -7.15
CA ASN A 221 27.55 29.07 -6.47
C ASN A 221 26.60 28.36 -7.43
N LEU A 222 26.88 28.41 -8.74
CA LEU A 222 26.01 27.87 -9.79
C LEU A 222 25.56 26.43 -9.51
N TRP A 223 26.48 25.55 -9.09
CA TRP A 223 26.18 24.14 -8.87
C TRP A 223 25.29 23.91 -7.64
N ALA A 224 25.40 24.74 -6.60
CA ALA A 224 24.52 24.71 -5.44
C ALA A 224 23.11 25.20 -5.80
N CYS A 225 23.02 26.25 -6.61
CA CYS A 225 21.76 26.75 -7.16
C CYS A 225 21.09 25.68 -8.05
N LEU A 226 21.83 25.05 -8.97
CA LEU A 226 21.33 23.97 -9.82
C LEU A 226 20.89 22.75 -9.02
N HIS A 227 21.64 22.36 -7.99
CA HIS A 227 21.22 21.29 -7.07
C HIS A 227 19.86 21.61 -6.45
N THR A 228 19.68 22.83 -5.93
CA THR A 228 18.43 23.27 -5.31
C THR A 228 17.29 23.27 -6.33
N SER A 229 17.52 23.78 -7.54
CA SER A 229 16.53 23.80 -8.63
C SER A 229 16.13 22.38 -9.07
N PHE A 230 17.08 21.46 -9.17
CA PHE A 230 16.80 20.07 -9.53
C PHE A 230 16.12 19.28 -8.41
N ALA A 231 16.55 19.46 -7.16
CA ALA A 231 15.87 18.86 -6.00
C ALA A 231 14.42 19.34 -5.91
N TRP A 232 14.20 20.65 -6.07
CA TRP A 232 12.85 21.22 -6.09
C TRP A 232 12.03 20.70 -7.28
N LEU A 233 12.62 20.60 -8.47
CA LEU A 233 11.96 20.04 -9.65
C LEU A 233 11.52 18.59 -9.40
N LEU A 234 12.36 17.77 -8.79
CA LEU A 234 12.03 16.38 -8.44
C LEU A 234 10.93 16.31 -7.39
N LYS A 235 11.00 17.11 -6.31
CA LYS A 235 9.95 17.19 -5.28
C LYS A 235 8.61 17.59 -5.88
N ALA A 236 8.59 18.70 -6.61
CA ALA A 236 7.37 19.26 -7.19
C ALA A 236 6.79 18.36 -8.30
N CYS A 237 7.62 17.64 -9.05
CA CYS A 237 7.15 16.64 -10.01
C CYS A 237 6.48 15.47 -9.27
N GLY A 238 7.15 14.92 -8.26
CA GLY A 238 6.66 13.78 -7.47
C GLY A 238 5.35 14.07 -6.74
N SER A 239 5.18 15.27 -6.18
CA SER A 239 3.98 15.64 -5.42
C SER A 239 2.81 16.12 -6.30
N ARG A 240 2.94 16.13 -7.63
CA ARG A 240 1.94 16.72 -8.53
C ARG A 240 0.74 15.81 -8.78
N LEU A 241 0.99 14.50 -8.91
CA LEU A 241 -0.03 13.50 -9.17
C LEU A 241 -0.14 12.62 -7.92
N THR A 242 -1.14 12.91 -7.09
CA THR A 242 -1.46 12.12 -5.89
C THR A 242 -2.69 11.27 -6.16
N GLU A 243 -2.57 9.98 -5.92
CA GLU A 243 -3.72 9.08 -5.91
C GLU A 243 -4.55 9.31 -4.65
N LYS A 244 -5.87 9.43 -4.80
CA LYS A 244 -6.80 9.45 -3.67
C LYS A 244 -7.64 8.20 -3.74
N LEU A 245 -7.28 7.21 -2.93
CA LEU A 245 -8.12 6.02 -2.75
C LEU A 245 -9.37 6.43 -1.98
N LEU A 246 -10.54 6.07 -2.51
CA LEU A 246 -11.81 6.25 -1.81
C LEU A 246 -12.19 4.89 -1.22
N GLU A 247 -12.18 4.80 0.10
CA GLU A 247 -12.67 3.63 0.81
C GLU A 247 -14.21 3.65 0.86
N GLY A 248 -14.82 2.46 0.91
CA GLY A 248 -16.26 2.33 1.08
C GLY A 248 -16.72 2.84 2.45
N ALA A 249 -18.04 3.00 2.63
CA ALA A 249 -18.58 3.32 3.94
C ALA A 249 -18.22 2.22 4.96
N PRO A 250 -17.79 2.58 6.18
CA PRO A 250 -17.54 1.60 7.23
C PRO A 250 -18.83 0.85 7.59
N THR A 251 -18.70 -0.38 8.09
CA THR A 251 -19.84 -1.17 8.55
C THR A 251 -20.39 -0.60 9.86
N GLU A 252 -21.69 -0.84 10.14
CA GLU A 252 -22.33 -0.45 11.40
C GLU A 252 -21.56 -0.95 12.63
N ASP A 253 -21.07 -2.20 12.59
CA ASP A 253 -20.26 -2.75 13.69
C ASP A 253 -18.95 -1.94 13.90
N THR A 254 -18.34 -1.44 12.83
CA THR A 254 -17.12 -0.59 12.92
C THR A 254 -17.45 0.77 13.53
N LEU A 255 -18.55 1.39 13.10
CA LEU A 255 -18.99 2.69 13.63
C LEU A 255 -19.28 2.62 15.13
N VAL A 256 -20.07 1.62 15.56
CA VAL A 256 -20.41 1.44 16.97
C VAL A 256 -19.16 1.14 17.81
N GLN A 257 -18.17 0.41 17.27
CA GLN A 257 -16.91 0.19 17.98
C GLN A 257 -16.11 1.47 18.13
N MET A 258 -16.05 2.31 17.10
CA MET A 258 -15.39 3.60 17.16
C MET A 258 -16.03 4.53 18.18
N GLU A 259 -17.37 4.59 18.23
CA GLU A 259 -18.11 5.36 19.23
C GLU A 259 -17.82 4.87 20.65
N LYS A 260 -17.90 3.55 20.89
CA LYS A 260 -17.58 2.97 22.20
C LYS A 260 -16.15 3.25 22.64
N LEU A 261 -15.20 3.24 21.72
CA LEU A 261 -13.81 3.56 22.04
C LEU A 261 -13.65 5.05 22.38
N ALA A 262 -14.31 5.94 21.63
CA ALA A 262 -14.30 7.37 21.91
C ALA A 262 -14.93 7.70 23.28
N ASP A 263 -16.06 7.09 23.62
CA ASP A 263 -16.71 7.27 24.93
C ASP A 263 -15.78 6.84 26.08
N LEU A 264 -15.03 5.74 25.90
CA LEU A 264 -14.05 5.27 26.90
C LEU A 264 -12.84 6.18 27.04
N GLU A 265 -12.37 6.77 25.92
CA GLU A 265 -11.29 7.76 25.93
C GLU A 265 -11.75 9.03 26.68
N GLU A 266 -12.97 9.52 26.42
CA GLU A 266 -13.55 10.66 27.15
C GLU A 266 -13.73 10.37 28.65
N GLU A 267 -14.21 9.17 29.00
CA GLU A 267 -14.29 8.74 30.40
C GLU A 267 -12.90 8.68 31.05
N SER A 268 -11.88 8.18 30.36
CA SER A 268 -10.52 8.14 30.94
C SER A 268 -9.93 9.53 31.17
N GLU A 269 -10.12 10.47 30.24
CA GLU A 269 -9.63 11.84 30.34
C GLU A 269 -10.36 12.65 31.43
N ALA A 270 -11.62 12.33 31.71
CA ALA A 270 -12.39 12.96 32.79
C ALA A 270 -11.89 12.57 34.19
N TRP A 271 -11.36 11.35 34.34
CA TRP A 271 -10.81 10.87 35.62
C TRP A 271 -9.38 11.39 35.84
N ASP A 272 -8.55 11.48 34.80
CA ASP A 272 -7.19 12.02 34.87
C ASP A 272 -7.18 13.52 35.28
N ASN A 273 -8.18 14.29 34.82
CA ASN A 273 -8.36 15.68 35.24
C ASN A 273 -8.91 15.85 36.68
N SER A 274 -9.43 14.79 37.29
CA SER A 274 -10.00 14.85 38.66
C SER A 274 -8.97 14.57 39.76
N GLU A 275 -7.83 13.95 39.42
CA GLU A 275 -6.74 13.68 40.38
C GLU A 275 -5.75 14.86 40.54
N GLU A 276 -5.80 15.89 39.69
CA GLU A 276 -4.91 17.06 39.79
C GLU A 276 -5.40 18.19 40.73
N GLU A 277 -6.68 18.21 41.15
CA GLU A 277 -7.21 19.29 42.01
C GLU A 277 -7.19 19.03 43.52
N ASP A 278 -7.04 17.79 44.00
CA ASP A 278 -7.07 17.48 45.45
C ASP A 278 -5.74 16.91 45.96
N GLY A 279 -4.76 17.79 46.19
CA GLY A 279 -3.47 17.33 46.73
C GLY A 279 -2.38 18.36 47.02
N LYS A 280 -2.72 19.60 47.40
CA LYS A 280 -1.68 20.57 47.82
C LYS A 280 -1.23 20.31 49.27
N SER A 281 -0.21 19.45 49.46
CA SER A 281 0.65 19.54 50.65
C SER A 281 2.13 19.43 50.28
N THR A 282 2.88 20.38 50.82
CA THR A 282 4.27 20.74 50.53
C THR A 282 5.27 19.73 51.09
N ILE A 283 6.18 19.18 50.25
CA ILE A 283 7.57 18.88 50.64
C ILE A 283 8.51 19.15 49.45
N GLN A 284 9.63 19.82 49.73
CA GLN A 284 10.67 20.28 48.80
C GLN A 284 11.56 19.16 48.25
N LYS A 285 12.08 19.45 47.04
CA LYS A 285 13.22 18.91 46.28
C LYS A 285 14.26 18.06 47.04
N ASP A 286 14.73 17.02 46.35
CA ASP A 286 16.17 16.91 46.04
C ASP A 286 16.43 16.15 44.72
N VAL A 287 17.43 16.65 44.00
CA VAL A 287 17.93 16.14 42.71
C VAL A 287 19.04 15.13 42.99
N GLN A 288 18.94 13.91 42.43
CA GLN A 288 20.13 13.13 42.09
C GLN A 288 19.86 12.19 40.91
N GLU A 289 20.65 12.36 39.85
CA GLU A 289 20.73 11.47 38.68
C GLU A 289 21.22 10.07 39.08
N GLY A 290 20.60 9.03 38.51
CA GLY A 290 21.06 7.65 38.64
C GLY A 290 20.18 6.68 37.84
N SER A 291 20.72 6.22 36.72
CA SER A 291 20.30 5.11 35.85
C SER A 291 19.36 4.04 36.44
N GLY A 292 18.33 3.66 35.68
CA GLY A 292 17.63 2.39 35.85
C GLY A 292 16.30 2.33 35.09
N GLN A 293 16.29 1.66 33.94
CA GLN A 293 15.06 1.25 33.26
C GLN A 293 14.19 0.39 34.19
N MET A 294 12.93 0.77 34.40
CA MET A 294 11.88 -0.17 34.75
C MET A 294 10.56 0.31 34.16
N LYS A 295 10.11 -0.43 33.13
CA LYS A 295 8.76 -0.38 32.58
C LYS A 295 7.80 -0.91 33.65
N ASN A 296 6.85 -0.10 34.07
CA ASN A 296 5.67 -0.60 34.77
C ASN A 296 4.53 -0.67 33.75
N GLN A 297 4.39 -1.84 33.14
CA GLN A 297 3.12 -2.32 32.61
C GLN A 297 2.17 -2.46 33.78
N ALA A 298 1.07 -1.70 33.75
CA ALA A 298 -0.12 -1.99 34.53
C ALA A 298 -1.24 -2.31 33.54
N ASP A 299 -1.84 -3.47 33.76
CA ASP A 299 -2.85 -4.17 32.97
C ASP A 299 -4.03 -3.30 32.50
N PHE A 300 -4.23 -3.23 31.19
CA PHE A 300 -5.56 -3.14 30.57
C PHE A 300 -5.55 -3.93 29.25
N GLY A 301 -5.86 -5.22 29.37
CA GLY A 301 -6.05 -6.11 28.22
C GLY A 301 -7.52 -6.20 27.86
N LEU A 302 -8.01 -5.39 26.92
CA LEU A 302 -9.27 -5.62 26.21
C LEU A 302 -9.14 -5.25 24.72
N LEU A 303 -8.22 -5.93 24.05
CA LEU A 303 -8.31 -6.36 22.64
C LEU A 303 -7.15 -7.33 22.39
N ALA A 304 -7.09 -8.38 23.20
CA ALA A 304 -6.16 -9.48 22.97
C ALA A 304 -6.80 -10.44 21.97
N ASP A 305 -6.10 -10.62 20.84
CA ASP A 305 -6.20 -11.77 19.96
C ASP A 305 -6.63 -13.04 20.71
N CYS A 306 -7.73 -13.65 20.28
CA CYS A 306 -8.17 -14.96 20.76
C CYS A 306 -7.29 -16.08 20.15
N SER A 307 -5.97 -16.00 20.35
CA SER A 307 -5.01 -17.02 19.91
C SER A 307 -3.76 -17.14 20.79
N SER A 308 -3.88 -16.94 22.10
CA SER A 308 -2.89 -17.47 23.05
C SER A 308 -3.38 -17.55 24.49
N TRP A 309 -4.07 -18.64 24.83
CA TRP A 309 -4.21 -19.11 26.21
C TRP A 309 -3.84 -20.60 26.28
N ASN A 310 -2.59 -20.93 25.92
CA ASN A 310 -2.00 -22.24 26.22
C ASN A 310 -1.26 -22.16 27.56
N GLY A 311 -2.02 -22.15 28.65
CA GLY A 311 -1.53 -22.62 29.94
C GLY A 311 -1.52 -24.16 29.97
N PRO A 312 -0.53 -24.81 30.60
CA PRO A 312 -0.38 -26.26 30.51
C PRO A 312 -1.39 -26.97 31.43
N GLY A 313 -2.33 -27.73 30.86
CA GLY A 313 -2.88 -28.91 31.52
C GLY A 313 -4.28 -28.84 32.16
N GLY A 314 -5.29 -28.32 31.46
CA GLY A 314 -6.69 -28.57 31.82
C GLY A 314 -7.59 -28.49 30.59
N SER A 315 -8.27 -29.59 30.23
CA SER A 315 -9.27 -29.60 29.16
C SER A 315 -10.37 -28.60 29.45
N GLN A 316 -10.31 -27.42 28.85
CA GLN A 316 -11.30 -26.36 29.03
C GLN A 316 -12.63 -26.80 28.42
N SER A 317 -13.66 -26.84 29.25
CA SER A 317 -15.04 -27.14 28.85
C SER A 317 -15.69 -25.90 28.24
N VAL A 318 -15.21 -25.48 27.06
CA VAL A 318 -15.64 -24.25 26.39
C VAL A 318 -16.32 -24.53 25.05
N PHE A 319 -17.28 -23.68 24.68
CA PHE A 319 -17.87 -23.66 23.35
C PHE A 319 -16.89 -23.03 22.35
N ARG A 320 -16.83 -23.60 21.14
CA ARG A 320 -15.86 -23.19 20.10
C ARG A 320 -16.51 -22.52 18.89
N SER A 321 -17.78 -22.83 18.64
CA SER A 321 -18.53 -22.30 17.51
C SER A 321 -20.03 -22.49 17.73
N LEU A 322 -20.86 -21.79 16.95
CA LEU A 322 -22.31 -21.99 16.96
C LEU A 322 -22.69 -23.42 16.58
N ARG A 323 -21.89 -24.07 15.73
CA ARG A 323 -22.10 -25.49 15.36
C ARG A 323 -21.86 -26.40 16.56
N HIS A 324 -20.81 -26.15 17.34
CA HIS A 324 -20.54 -26.90 18.56
C HIS A 324 -21.66 -26.70 19.59
N LEU A 325 -22.12 -25.46 19.79
CA LEU A 325 -23.24 -25.16 20.70
C LEU A 325 -24.54 -25.88 20.28
N ARG A 326 -24.85 -25.91 18.98
CA ARG A 326 -25.99 -26.64 18.43
C ARG A 326 -25.89 -28.15 18.63
N GLN A 327 -24.70 -28.72 18.48
CA GLN A 327 -24.46 -30.16 18.69
C GLN A 327 -24.70 -30.56 20.15
N VAL A 328 -24.29 -29.71 21.10
CA VAL A 328 -24.42 -29.95 22.53
C VAL A 328 -25.85 -29.77 23.03
N LEU A 329 -26.53 -28.68 22.63
CA LEU A 329 -27.91 -28.40 23.07
C LEU A 329 -28.96 -29.22 22.31
N GLY A 330 -28.64 -29.69 21.10
CA GLY A 330 -29.59 -30.30 20.18
C GLY A 330 -30.42 -29.26 19.39
N SER A 331 -31.02 -29.72 18.29
CA SER A 331 -31.64 -28.84 17.28
C SER A 331 -32.78 -27.96 17.83
N SER A 332 -33.69 -28.54 18.62
CA SER A 332 -34.88 -27.82 19.13
C SER A 332 -34.52 -26.77 20.18
N ALA A 333 -33.71 -27.14 21.16
CA ALA A 333 -33.26 -26.25 22.22
C ALA A 333 -32.36 -25.13 21.69
N PHE A 334 -31.45 -25.44 20.75
CA PHE A 334 -30.65 -24.42 20.08
C PHE A 334 -31.52 -23.43 19.29
N ARG A 335 -32.52 -23.90 18.54
CA ARG A 335 -33.41 -23.03 17.77
C ARG A 335 -34.19 -22.06 18.66
N MET A 336 -34.74 -22.56 19.78
CA MET A 336 -35.39 -21.72 20.79
C MET A 336 -34.43 -20.67 21.35
N LEU A 337 -33.24 -21.08 21.79
CA LEU A 337 -32.21 -20.18 22.32
C LEU A 337 -31.82 -19.10 21.29
N ALA A 338 -31.50 -19.50 20.07
CA ALA A 338 -31.10 -18.59 18.99
C ALA A 338 -32.22 -17.62 18.60
N TRP A 339 -33.48 -18.04 18.65
CA TRP A 339 -34.62 -17.15 18.45
C TRP A 339 -34.68 -16.06 19.52
N HIS A 340 -34.56 -16.42 20.81
CA HIS A 340 -34.54 -15.43 21.89
C HIS A 340 -33.35 -14.47 21.76
N VAL A 341 -32.18 -14.97 21.36
CA VAL A 341 -31.00 -14.13 21.11
C VAL A 341 -31.29 -13.10 20.01
N LEU A 342 -31.79 -13.55 18.85
CA LEU A 342 -32.08 -12.68 17.71
C LEU A 342 -33.20 -11.66 17.98
N MET A 343 -34.18 -12.01 18.82
CA MET A 343 -35.25 -11.10 19.24
C MET A 343 -34.81 -10.09 20.30
N GLY A 344 -33.59 -10.21 20.85
CA GLY A 344 -33.10 -9.34 21.92
C GLY A 344 -33.73 -9.61 23.29
N ASN A 345 -34.34 -10.79 23.47
CA ASN A 345 -34.89 -11.24 24.74
C ASN A 345 -33.77 -11.51 25.75
N GLN A 346 -34.13 -11.65 27.03
CA GLN A 346 -33.14 -11.91 28.07
C GLN A 346 -32.69 -13.39 28.04
N VAL A 347 -31.39 -13.61 27.85
CA VAL A 347 -30.73 -14.91 27.80
C VAL A 347 -29.97 -15.13 29.09
N ILE A 348 -30.47 -16.04 29.92
CA ILE A 348 -29.95 -16.31 31.25
C ILE A 348 -29.24 -17.66 31.25
N TRP A 349 -27.94 -17.67 31.58
CA TRP A 349 -27.13 -18.87 31.70
C TRP A 349 -26.79 -19.12 33.17
N LYS A 350 -27.19 -20.28 33.69
CA LYS A 350 -27.01 -20.65 35.09
C LYS A 350 -26.07 -21.85 35.20
N ALA A 351 -24.83 -21.61 35.62
CA ALA A 351 -23.81 -22.65 35.77
C ALA A 351 -22.82 -22.33 36.90
N GLN A 352 -22.18 -23.38 37.42
CA GLN A 352 -21.08 -23.25 38.38
C GLN A 352 -19.78 -22.79 37.69
N ASP A 353 -19.57 -23.23 36.45
CA ASP A 353 -18.38 -23.00 35.65
C ASP A 353 -18.48 -21.65 34.92
N ARG A 354 -17.57 -20.71 35.22
CA ARG A 354 -17.59 -19.35 34.65
C ARG A 354 -17.12 -19.35 33.20
N ASP A 355 -16.07 -20.10 32.89
CA ASP A 355 -15.47 -20.14 31.55
C ASP A 355 -16.46 -20.72 30.53
N LEU A 356 -17.28 -21.69 30.96
CA LEU A 356 -18.37 -22.23 30.17
C LEU A 356 -19.39 -21.14 29.79
N ILE A 357 -19.81 -20.31 30.75
CA ILE A 357 -20.77 -19.21 30.50
C ILE A 357 -20.17 -18.17 29.56
N HIS A 358 -18.92 -17.76 29.83
CA HIS A 358 -18.20 -16.81 28.98
C HIS A 358 -18.12 -17.31 27.54
N SER A 359 -17.67 -18.54 27.32
CA SER A 359 -17.58 -19.12 25.98
C SER A 359 -18.94 -19.25 25.27
N ALA A 360 -20.02 -19.49 26.02
CA ALA A 360 -21.37 -19.50 25.45
C ALA A 360 -21.79 -18.12 24.95
N PHE A 361 -21.55 -17.06 25.74
CA PHE A 361 -21.85 -15.69 25.33
C PHE A 361 -20.98 -15.23 24.16
N ASP A 362 -19.70 -15.61 24.13
CA ASP A 362 -18.81 -15.32 23.02
C ASP A 362 -19.32 -15.90 21.70
N VAL A 363 -19.84 -17.12 21.73
CA VAL A 363 -20.44 -17.76 20.56
C VAL A 363 -21.78 -17.11 20.20
N LEU A 364 -22.66 -16.86 21.16
CA LEU A 364 -24.01 -16.34 20.91
C LEU A 364 -24.01 -14.89 20.41
N ARG A 365 -23.10 -14.04 20.91
CA ARG A 365 -23.02 -12.62 20.50
C ARG A 365 -22.67 -12.45 19.02
N THR A 366 -22.04 -13.45 18.40
CA THR A 366 -21.70 -13.41 16.96
C THR A 366 -22.94 -13.30 16.06
N MET A 367 -24.12 -13.73 16.54
CA MET A 367 -25.38 -13.63 15.81
C MET A 367 -26.00 -12.23 15.83
N LEU A 368 -25.49 -11.32 16.67
CA LEU A 368 -26.04 -9.99 16.86
C LEU A 368 -25.05 -8.90 16.42
N PRO A 369 -25.56 -7.73 15.99
CA PRO A 369 -24.74 -6.52 15.87
C PRO A 369 -24.12 -6.15 17.21
N VAL A 370 -22.91 -5.59 17.20
CA VAL A 370 -22.15 -5.30 18.43
C VAL A 370 -22.84 -4.26 19.33
N GLY A 371 -23.70 -3.41 18.76
CA GLY A 371 -24.55 -2.46 19.50
C GLY A 371 -25.73 -3.10 20.22
N CYS A 372 -26.18 -4.28 19.79
CA CYS A 372 -27.35 -4.97 20.36
C CYS A 372 -27.02 -5.86 21.56
N VAL A 373 -25.75 -5.91 21.99
CA VAL A 373 -25.26 -6.86 23.01
C VAL A 373 -24.84 -6.11 24.27
N ARG A 374 -25.48 -6.45 25.40
CA ARG A 374 -25.23 -5.93 26.75
C ARG A 374 -25.07 -7.12 27.70
N ILE A 375 -23.82 -7.44 28.03
CA ILE A 375 -23.45 -8.66 28.75
C ILE A 375 -23.10 -8.35 30.20
N ILE A 376 -23.73 -9.06 31.14
CA ILE A 376 -23.20 -9.24 32.50
C ILE A 376 -22.67 -10.68 32.58
N PRO A 377 -21.33 -10.87 32.56
CA PRO A 377 -20.73 -12.18 32.35
C PRO A 377 -21.02 -13.18 33.46
N TYR A 378 -21.02 -12.72 34.72
CA TYR A 378 -21.35 -13.53 35.88
C TYR A 378 -21.81 -12.63 37.03
N SER A 379 -22.96 -12.93 37.61
CA SER A 379 -23.54 -12.20 38.73
C SER A 379 -24.04 -13.16 39.82
N ASP A 380 -23.91 -12.73 41.07
CA ASP A 380 -24.43 -13.44 42.25
C ASP A 380 -25.89 -13.07 42.56
N GLN A 381 -26.47 -12.16 41.79
CA GLN A 381 -27.87 -11.74 41.88
C GLN A 381 -28.53 -11.66 40.51
N TYR A 382 -29.86 -11.80 40.47
CA TYR A 382 -30.60 -11.58 39.24
C TYR A 382 -30.54 -10.11 38.82
N GLU A 383 -30.36 -9.88 37.52
CA GLU A 383 -30.31 -8.56 36.91
C GLU A 383 -31.42 -8.45 35.86
N GLU A 384 -32.10 -7.31 35.81
CA GLU A 384 -33.25 -7.07 34.96
C GLU A 384 -32.85 -6.83 33.49
N ALA A 385 -33.80 -7.02 32.56
CA ALA A 385 -33.57 -6.91 31.12
C ALA A 385 -33.08 -5.51 30.65
N TYR A 386 -33.38 -4.45 31.42
CA TYR A 386 -32.88 -3.11 31.12
C TYR A 386 -31.38 -2.95 31.40
N ARG A 387 -30.75 -3.83 32.18
CA ARG A 387 -29.29 -3.81 32.41
C ARG A 387 -28.54 -4.68 31.40
N CYS A 388 -29.05 -5.87 31.10
CA CYS A 388 -28.39 -6.82 30.22
C CYS A 388 -29.38 -7.71 29.46
N ASN A 389 -29.05 -8.04 28.21
CA ASN A 389 -29.71 -9.12 27.49
C ASN A 389 -29.00 -10.46 27.68
N PHE A 390 -27.70 -10.49 27.97
CA PHE A 390 -26.99 -11.72 28.37
C PHE A 390 -26.62 -11.66 29.84
N LEU A 391 -27.06 -12.65 30.61
CA LEU A 391 -26.86 -12.71 32.07
C LEU A 391 -26.32 -14.07 32.49
N GLY A 392 -25.11 -14.10 33.02
CA GLY A 392 -24.54 -15.27 33.69
C GLY A 392 -24.87 -15.27 35.18
N LEU A 393 -25.35 -16.40 35.70
CA LEU A 393 -25.74 -16.55 37.11
C LEU A 393 -25.08 -17.76 37.76
N GLY A 394 -24.78 -17.62 39.05
CA GLY A 394 -24.43 -18.76 39.90
C GLY A 394 -25.59 -19.73 40.14
N PRO A 395 -25.31 -21.01 40.43
CA PRO A 395 -26.34 -22.04 40.54
C PRO A 395 -27.29 -21.83 41.74
N GLN A 396 -26.87 -21.04 42.74
CA GLN A 396 -27.67 -20.76 43.93
C GLN A 396 -28.60 -19.54 43.80
N VAL A 397 -28.48 -18.78 42.70
CA VAL A 397 -29.27 -17.56 42.50
C VAL A 397 -30.73 -17.92 42.21
N LYS A 398 -31.65 -17.24 42.90
CA LYS A 398 -33.10 -17.39 42.72
C LYS A 398 -33.58 -16.40 41.65
N ILE A 399 -34.18 -16.94 40.60
CA ILE A 399 -34.79 -16.14 39.53
C ILE A 399 -36.25 -15.86 39.90
N PRO A 400 -36.75 -14.62 39.73
CA PRO A 400 -38.14 -14.30 40.01
C PRO A 400 -39.13 -15.16 39.20
N PRO A 401 -40.26 -15.60 39.79
CA PRO A 401 -41.17 -16.55 39.14
C PRO A 401 -41.82 -16.00 37.87
N HIS A 402 -42.04 -14.68 37.81
CA HIS A 402 -42.61 -14.03 36.63
C HIS A 402 -41.67 -14.07 35.41
N ILE A 403 -40.36 -14.18 35.62
CA ILE A 403 -39.37 -14.33 34.56
C ILE A 403 -39.34 -15.77 34.04
N LEU A 404 -39.47 -16.76 34.93
CA LEU A 404 -39.50 -18.18 34.55
C LEU A 404 -40.73 -18.52 33.68
N SER A 405 -41.83 -17.79 33.87
CA SER A 405 -43.04 -17.91 33.04
C SER A 405 -43.09 -16.92 31.87
N SER A 406 -42.06 -16.11 31.67
CA SER A 406 -42.05 -15.05 30.66
C SER A 406 -41.76 -15.62 29.26
N GLU A 407 -42.43 -15.08 28.25
CA GLU A 407 -42.13 -15.33 26.83
C GLU A 407 -40.89 -14.55 26.36
N PHE A 408 -40.39 -13.60 27.16
CA PHE A 408 -39.27 -12.72 26.83
C PHE A 408 -37.96 -13.12 27.53
N ALA A 409 -37.90 -14.29 28.13
CA ALA A 409 -36.71 -14.81 28.77
C ALA A 409 -36.48 -16.29 28.42
N VAL A 410 -35.22 -16.67 28.24
CA VAL A 410 -34.80 -18.06 28.10
C VAL A 410 -33.77 -18.38 29.16
N LEU A 411 -33.94 -19.53 29.81
CA LEU A 411 -33.05 -20.02 30.86
C LEU A 411 -32.34 -21.28 30.37
N VAL A 412 -31.01 -21.25 30.45
CA VAL A 412 -30.14 -22.40 30.23
C VAL A 412 -29.55 -22.82 31.57
N GLU A 413 -30.05 -23.92 32.13
CA GLU A 413 -29.48 -24.52 33.34
C GLU A 413 -28.46 -25.59 32.99
N VAL A 414 -27.25 -25.45 33.53
CA VAL A 414 -26.18 -26.44 33.38
C VAL A 414 -26.08 -27.28 34.65
N ARG A 415 -26.27 -28.58 34.53
CA ARG A 415 -26.16 -29.54 35.63
C ARG A 415 -25.01 -30.52 35.38
N PRO A 416 -24.33 -31.03 36.41
CA PRO A 416 -23.41 -32.14 36.23
C PRO A 416 -24.18 -33.39 35.76
N ALA A 417 -23.70 -34.07 34.72
CA ALA A 417 -24.33 -35.28 34.22
C ALA A 417 -24.31 -36.37 35.32
N THR A 418 -25.48 -36.86 35.71
CA THR A 418 -25.58 -37.94 36.70
C THR A 418 -25.36 -39.29 36.01
N ARG A 419 -24.55 -40.19 36.57
CA ARG A 419 -24.15 -41.51 35.99
C ARG A 419 -25.29 -42.45 35.52
N LEU A 420 -26.56 -42.09 35.69
CA LEU A 420 -27.73 -42.92 35.40
C LEU A 420 -28.46 -42.59 34.08
N SER A 421 -28.05 -41.55 33.33
CA SER A 421 -28.67 -41.18 32.04
C SER A 421 -27.96 -41.75 30.79
N LEU A 422 -26.92 -42.56 30.96
CA LEU A 422 -26.07 -43.03 29.86
C LEU A 422 -26.36 -44.50 29.50
N TYR A 423 -26.99 -44.73 28.34
CA TYR A 423 -26.81 -46.00 27.61
C TYR A 423 -25.36 -46.09 27.11
N PRO A 424 -24.75 -47.29 27.00
CA PRO A 424 -23.34 -47.43 26.71
C PRO A 424 -23.07 -47.20 25.22
N VAL A 425 -22.86 -45.94 24.84
CA VAL A 425 -22.15 -45.61 23.60
C VAL A 425 -20.88 -44.90 24.03
N LEU A 426 -19.76 -45.61 23.82
CA LEU A 426 -18.37 -45.17 23.77
C LEU A 426 -18.10 -43.80 24.39
N PHE A 427 -17.50 -43.79 25.59
CA PHE A 427 -16.81 -42.63 26.12
C PHE A 427 -15.76 -42.21 25.08
N ASP A 428 -16.04 -41.14 24.36
CA ASP A 428 -15.01 -40.37 23.66
C ASP A 428 -14.46 -39.38 24.68
N GLU A 429 -13.32 -39.72 25.28
CA GLU A 429 -12.60 -38.89 26.28
C GLU A 429 -12.20 -37.51 25.71
N ASP A 430 -12.39 -37.29 24.41
CA ASP A 430 -12.01 -36.07 23.67
C ASP A 430 -13.08 -34.96 23.67
N GLN A 431 -14.28 -35.16 24.24
CA GLN A 431 -15.31 -34.10 24.37
C GLN A 431 -15.52 -33.63 25.82
N PRO A 432 -14.93 -32.48 26.23
CA PRO A 432 -14.94 -32.01 27.61
C PRO A 432 -16.31 -31.51 28.11
N LEU A 433 -17.32 -31.41 27.24
CA LEU A 433 -18.68 -30.97 27.58
C LEU A 433 -19.64 -32.14 27.90
N SER A 434 -19.24 -33.39 27.64
CA SER A 434 -20.06 -34.59 27.91
C SER A 434 -20.33 -34.83 29.41
N LYS A 435 -19.62 -34.11 30.29
CA LYS A 435 -19.82 -34.12 31.75
C LYS A 435 -20.97 -33.23 32.22
N TYR A 436 -21.57 -32.44 31.33
CA TYR A 436 -22.65 -31.51 31.64
C TYR A 436 -23.95 -31.91 30.94
N GLU A 437 -25.07 -31.70 31.62
CA GLU A 437 -26.42 -31.79 31.08
C GLU A 437 -26.98 -30.38 30.96
N PHE A 438 -27.46 -30.02 29.77
CA PHE A 438 -28.00 -28.70 29.47
C PHE A 438 -29.51 -28.78 29.36
N VAL A 439 -30.21 -28.01 30.19
CA VAL A 439 -31.68 -27.92 30.17
C VAL A 439 -32.06 -26.50 29.76
N VAL A 440 -32.69 -26.37 28.60
CA VAL A 440 -33.18 -25.09 28.08
C VAL A 440 -34.67 -24.99 28.33
N THR A 441 -35.09 -23.97 29.07
CA THR A 441 -36.50 -23.70 29.40
C THR A 441 -36.87 -22.27 29.02
N SER A 442 -38.04 -22.09 28.42
CA SER A 442 -38.63 -20.79 28.11
C SER A 442 -40.14 -20.85 28.36
N GLY A 443 -40.74 -19.69 28.68
CA GLY A 443 -42.19 -19.53 28.72
C GLY A 443 -42.83 -19.38 27.33
N SER A 444 -42.03 -19.35 26.25
CA SER A 444 -42.54 -19.16 24.89
C SER A 444 -43.41 -20.34 24.41
N PRO A 445 -44.47 -20.09 23.61
CA PRO A 445 -45.28 -21.17 23.04
C PRO A 445 -44.47 -21.99 22.03
N LEU A 446 -44.43 -23.32 22.21
CA LEU A 446 -43.75 -24.32 21.34
C LEU A 446 -44.05 -24.23 19.82
N ALA A 447 -45.07 -23.44 19.43
CA ALA A 447 -45.49 -23.23 18.04
C ALA A 447 -44.90 -21.95 17.41
N ALA A 448 -44.57 -20.92 18.20
CA ALA A 448 -44.04 -19.64 17.71
C ALA A 448 -42.63 -19.79 17.11
N ASP A 449 -41.84 -20.73 17.64
CA ASP A 449 -40.44 -20.94 17.26
C ASP A 449 -40.26 -21.70 15.93
N ARG A 450 -41.35 -22.26 15.34
CA ARG A 450 -41.24 -23.12 14.15
C ARG A 450 -41.06 -22.33 12.85
N VAL A 451 -41.69 -21.16 12.72
CA VAL A 451 -41.55 -20.27 11.56
C VAL A 451 -40.74 -19.03 11.95
N GLY A 452 -39.54 -19.26 12.53
CA GLY A 452 -38.63 -18.22 12.96
C GLY A 452 -38.20 -17.28 11.81
N PRO A 453 -37.55 -16.16 12.12
CA PRO A 453 -37.16 -15.16 11.13
C PRO A 453 -36.23 -15.78 10.08
N THR A 454 -36.25 -15.24 8.85
CA THR A 454 -35.49 -15.78 7.72
C THR A 454 -33.99 -15.88 8.01
N ILE A 455 -33.42 -14.93 8.77
CA ILE A 455 -32.02 -15.00 9.21
C ILE A 455 -31.74 -16.27 10.06
N LEU A 456 -32.63 -16.63 10.99
CA LEU A 456 -32.49 -17.83 11.82
C LEU A 456 -32.56 -19.10 10.97
N ASN A 457 -33.48 -19.14 10.00
CA ASN A 457 -33.61 -20.29 9.09
C ASN A 457 -32.36 -20.46 8.21
N LYS A 458 -31.79 -19.35 7.71
CA LYS A 458 -30.53 -19.35 6.94
C LYS A 458 -29.33 -19.79 7.79
N ILE A 459 -29.22 -19.31 9.03
CA ILE A 459 -28.18 -19.72 9.99
C ILE A 459 -28.30 -21.21 10.30
N GLU A 460 -29.51 -21.71 10.59
CA GLU A 460 -29.70 -23.13 10.89
C GLU A 460 -29.32 -24.02 9.69
N ALA A 461 -29.71 -23.64 8.48
CA ALA A 461 -29.32 -24.36 7.26
C ALA A 461 -27.79 -24.40 7.06
N ALA A 462 -27.09 -23.28 7.33
CA ALA A 462 -25.63 -23.22 7.27
C ALA A 462 -24.96 -24.10 8.34
N LEU A 463 -25.52 -24.12 9.55
CA LEU A 463 -25.02 -24.96 10.65
C LEU A 463 -25.27 -26.46 10.43
N MET A 464 -26.35 -26.83 9.76
CA MET A 464 -26.68 -28.23 9.42
C MET A 464 -25.78 -28.80 8.32
N ASN A 465 -25.24 -27.95 7.44
CA ASN A 465 -24.40 -28.40 6.34
C ASN A 465 -22.97 -28.72 6.82
N GLN A 466 -22.68 -30.00 7.00
CA GLN A 466 -21.36 -30.47 7.46
C GLN A 466 -20.23 -30.21 6.46
N ASN A 467 -20.54 -29.95 5.18
CA ASN A 467 -19.53 -29.64 4.16
C ASN A 467 -18.96 -28.23 4.29
N LEU A 468 -19.65 -27.34 5.02
CA LEU A 468 -19.14 -26.00 5.28
C LEU A 468 -18.15 -26.04 6.45
N SER A 469 -16.97 -25.42 6.28
CA SER A 469 -16.04 -25.19 7.39
C SER A 469 -16.63 -24.16 8.37
N VAL A 470 -16.05 -24.08 9.57
CA VAL A 470 -16.48 -23.11 10.59
C VAL A 470 -16.27 -21.68 10.08
N ASP A 471 -15.12 -21.38 9.50
CA ASP A 471 -14.82 -20.04 8.95
C ASP A 471 -15.80 -19.59 7.86
N VAL A 472 -16.25 -20.53 7.01
CA VAL A 472 -17.25 -20.23 5.98
C VAL A 472 -18.60 -19.89 6.61
N VAL A 473 -18.99 -20.60 7.67
CA VAL A 473 -20.22 -20.29 8.42
C VAL A 473 -20.11 -18.93 9.08
N ASP A 474 -18.95 -18.60 9.67
CA ASP A 474 -18.72 -17.31 10.34
C ASP A 474 -18.79 -16.15 9.32
N GLN A 475 -18.19 -16.30 8.15
CA GLN A 475 -18.30 -15.33 7.06
C GLN A 475 -19.74 -15.20 6.54
N CYS A 476 -20.44 -16.33 6.36
CA CYS A 476 -21.87 -16.29 6.00
C CYS A 476 -22.69 -15.54 7.06
N LEU A 477 -22.38 -15.73 8.35
CA LEU A 477 -23.07 -15.04 9.44
C LEU A 477 -22.83 -13.53 9.40
N ILE A 478 -21.60 -13.08 9.15
CA ILE A 478 -21.26 -11.67 8.96
C ILE A 478 -22.07 -11.09 7.78
N CYS A 479 -22.06 -11.76 6.62
CA CYS A 479 -22.82 -11.33 5.45
C CYS A 479 -24.33 -11.25 5.74
N LEU A 480 -24.88 -12.22 6.47
CA LEU A 480 -26.30 -12.22 6.84
C LEU A 480 -26.62 -11.09 7.82
N LYS A 481 -25.74 -10.81 8.78
CA LYS A 481 -25.90 -9.66 9.67
C LYS A 481 -25.92 -8.36 8.87
N GLU A 482 -24.95 -8.17 7.97
CA GLU A 482 -24.89 -6.97 7.12
C GLU A 482 -26.09 -6.85 6.18
N GLU A 483 -26.61 -7.96 5.64
CA GLU A 483 -27.83 -7.99 4.82
C GLU A 483 -29.05 -7.48 5.61
N TRP A 484 -29.14 -7.83 6.90
CA TRP A 484 -30.28 -7.48 7.76
C TRP A 484 -30.15 -6.12 8.46
N MET A 485 -28.93 -5.59 8.55
CA MET A 485 -28.67 -4.26 9.12
C MET A 485 -28.85 -3.13 8.11
N LYS A 486 -28.80 -3.43 6.82
CA LYS A 486 -29.14 -2.51 5.72
C LYS A 486 -30.65 -2.47 5.51
#